data_AF-I3XT23-F1
#
_entry.id   AF-I3XT23-F1
#
_cell.length_a   1.000
_cell.length_b   1.000
_cell.length_c   1.000
_cell.angle_alpha   90.00
_cell.angle_beta   90.00
_cell.angle_gamma   90.00
#
_symmetry.space_group_name_H-M   'P 1'
#
loop_
_entity.id
_entity.type
_entity.pdbx_description
1 polymer ?
#
loop_
_entity_poly.entity_id
_entity_poly.type
_entity_poly.pdbx_seq_one_letter_code
_entity_poly.pdbx_strand_id
1 'polypeptide(L)' 'MARFKHVARKLRLAAALKSNRAIPIWVSAKTRLRVRRGFSLRNWRRSKLKNI' A
#
# COMPACT_ATOMS: atom_id res chain seq x y z
N MET A 1 0.67 -9.16 17.59
CA MET A 1 1.63 -8.59 16.62
C MET A 1 3.02 -9.00 17.10
N ALA A 2 3.83 -9.70 16.28
CA ALA A 2 5.15 -10.15 16.75
C ALA A 2 6.07 -8.94 17.00
N ARG A 3 6.58 -8.81 18.22
CA ARG A 3 7.39 -7.68 18.70
C ARG A 3 8.80 -7.66 18.09
N PHE A 4 9.45 -8.82 18.04
CA PHE A 4 10.79 -8.97 17.49
C PHE A 4 10.68 -9.46 16.03
N LYS A 5 11.10 -8.61 15.09
CA LYS A 5 11.16 -8.91 13.66
C LYS A 5 12.51 -8.47 13.13
N HIS A 6 13.09 -9.27 12.24
CA HIS A 6 14.30 -8.91 11.52
C HIS A 6 14.12 -7.57 10.77
N VAL A 7 15.18 -6.78 10.65
CA VAL A 7 15.15 -5.44 10.04
C VAL A 7 14.60 -5.49 8.61
N ALA A 8 15.04 -6.49 7.81
CA ALA A 8 14.55 -6.68 6.44
C ALA A 8 13.02 -6.83 6.38
N ARG A 9 12.43 -7.55 7.34
CA ARG A 9 10.98 -7.73 7.42
C ARG A 9 10.28 -6.42 7.79
N LYS A 10 10.86 -5.62 8.69
CA LYS A 10 10.32 -4.29 9.03
C LYS A 10 10.30 -3.36 7.83
N LEU A 11 11.38 -3.33 7.04
CA LEU A 11 11.46 -2.51 5.84
C LEU A 11 10.42 -2.91 4.78
N ARG A 12 10.24 -4.21 4.53
CA ARG A 12 9.22 -4.70 3.60
C ARG A 12 7.80 -4.38 4.08
N LEU A 13 7.53 -4.49 5.39
CA LEU A 13 6.25 -4.09 5.97
C LEU A 13 6.01 -2.58 5.82
N ALA A 14 7.04 -1.75 6.04
CA ALA A 14 6.95 -0.30 5.86
C ALA A 14 6.71 0.07 4.38
N ALA A 15 7.38 -0.59 3.44
CA ALA A 15 7.16 -0.41 2.00
C ALA A 15 5.72 -0.79 1.61
N ALA A 16 5.24 -1.94 2.08
CA ALA A 16 3.87 -2.40 1.84
C ALA A 16 2.80 -1.54 2.51
N LEU A 17 3.16 -0.75 3.53
CA LEU A 17 2.30 0.26 4.14
C LEU A 17 2.27 1.54 3.30
N LYS A 18 3.44 2.02 2.84
CA LYS A 18 3.56 3.24 2.03
C LYS A 18 2.90 3.10 0.65
N SER A 19 2.92 1.91 0.05
CA SER A 19 2.26 1.67 -1.24
C SER A 19 0.73 1.64 -1.15
N ASN A 20 0.17 1.32 0.03
CA ASN A 20 -1.27 1.20 0.24
C ASN A 20 -1.94 2.57 0.52
N ARG A 21 -1.77 3.52 -0.38
CA ARG A 21 -2.31 4.89 -0.26
C ARG A 21 -3.21 5.24 -1.44
N ALA A 22 -4.22 6.06 -1.19
CA ALA A 22 -5.06 6.60 -2.24
C ALA A 22 -4.26 7.49 -3.21
N ILE A 23 -4.76 7.61 -4.44
CA ILE A 23 -4.14 8.44 -5.46
C ILE A 23 -4.38 9.92 -5.10
N PRO A 24 -3.34 10.77 -5.14
CA PRO A 24 -3.52 12.21 -4.90
C PRO A 24 -4.47 12.85 -5.91
N ILE A 25 -5.30 13.78 -5.44
CA ILE A 25 -6.34 14.45 -6.25
C ILE A 25 -5.73 15.11 -7.50
N TRP A 26 -4.56 15.72 -7.37
CA TRP A 26 -3.89 16.39 -8.48
C TRP A 26 -3.51 15.44 -9.62
N VAL A 27 -3.23 14.16 -9.34
CA VAL A 27 -2.95 13.14 -10.38
C VAL A 27 -4.22 12.83 -11.15
N SER A 28 -5.33 12.62 -10.45
CA SER A 28 -6.65 12.40 -11.05
C SER A 28 -7.06 13.59 -11.91
N ALA A 29 -6.83 14.83 -11.44
CA ALA A 29 -7.13 16.05 -12.18
C ALA A 29 -6.28 16.14 -13.47
N LYS A 30 -4.96 15.91 -13.38
CA LYS A 30 -4.05 15.92 -14.55
C LYS A 30 -4.44 14.87 -15.60
N THR A 31 -4.97 13.73 -15.17
CA THR A 31 -5.36 12.63 -16.06
C THR A 31 -6.81 12.72 -16.55
N ARG A 32 -7.49 13.87 -16.38
CA ARG A 32 -8.92 14.04 -16.70
C ARG A 32 -9.78 12.93 -16.11
N LEU A 33 -9.48 12.56 -14.86
CA LEU A 33 -10.15 11.51 -14.11
C LEU A 33 -10.08 10.13 -14.77
N ARG A 34 -9.07 9.85 -15.61
CA ARG A 34 -8.81 8.48 -16.11
C ARG A 34 -8.25 7.60 -14.99
N VAL A 35 -7.42 8.17 -14.14
CA VAL A 35 -6.83 7.47 -12.99
C VAL A 35 -7.58 7.88 -11.73
N ARG A 36 -8.64 7.14 -11.36
CA ARG A 36 -9.54 7.49 -10.23
C ARG A 36 -9.24 6.73 -8.94
N ARG A 37 -8.80 5.47 -9.06
CA ARG A 37 -8.59 4.57 -7.92
C ARG A 37 -7.22 3.93 -8.02
N GLY A 38 -6.59 3.72 -6.87
CA GLY A 38 -5.35 2.95 -6.79
C GLY A 38 -5.60 1.51 -7.21
N PHE A 39 -4.89 1.04 -8.23
CA PHE A 39 -5.03 -0.33 -8.76
C PHE A 39 -4.55 -1.42 -7.79
N SER A 40 -3.77 -1.06 -6.76
CA SER A 40 -3.18 -2.00 -5.80
C SER A 40 -3.46 -1.61 -4.33
N LEU A 41 -4.69 -1.15 -4.06
CA LEU A 41 -5.13 -0.94 -2.68
C LEU A 41 -5.43 -2.28 -2.01
N ARG A 42 -5.01 -2.42 -0.75
CA ARG A 42 -5.16 -3.65 0.03
C ARG A 42 -5.84 -3.38 1.36
N ASN A 43 -6.78 -4.25 1.70
CA ASN A 43 -7.38 -4.30 3.04
C ASN A 43 -6.79 -5.46 3.85
N TRP A 44 -6.26 -5.18 5.04
CA TRP A 44 -5.59 -6.16 5.91
C TRP A 44 -6.51 -7.30 6.38
N ARG A 45 -7.83 -7.08 6.40
CA ARG A 45 -8.83 -8.11 6.70
C ARG A 45 -9.04 -9.06 5.52
N ARG A 46 -9.09 -8.53 4.29
CA ARG A 46 -9.45 -9.29 3.07
C ARG A 46 -8.25 -9.99 2.42
N SER A 47 -7.09 -9.34 2.37
CA SER A 47 -5.90 -9.87 1.71
C SER A 47 -4.68 -9.79 2.63
N LYS A 48 -4.08 -10.94 2.92
CA LYS A 48 -2.94 -11.06 3.82
C LYS A 48 -1.62 -10.90 3.08
N LEU A 49 -0.63 -10.34 3.79
CA LEU A 49 0.77 -10.34 3.37
C LEU A 49 1.36 -11.72 3.67
N LYS A 50 1.34 -12.61 2.67
CA LYS A 50 1.83 -13.98 2.83
C LYS A 50 3.37 -14.04 2.88
N ASN A 51 4.04 -13.37 1.95
CA ASN A 51 5.47 -13.57 1.69
C ASN A 51 6.31 -12.33 2.04
N ILE A 52 6.14 -11.77 3.25
CA ILE A 52 6.94 -10.65 3.78
C ILE A 52 7.55 -10.93 5.16
#